data_AF-A0A2E3C2R2-F1
#
_entry.id   AF-A0A2E3C2R2-F1
#
_cell.length_a   1.000
_cell.length_b   1.000
_cell.length_c   1.000
_cell.angle_alpha   90.00
_cell.angle_beta   90.00
_cell.angle_gamma   90.00
#
_symmetry.space_group_name_H-M   'P 1'
#
loop_
_entity.id
_entity.type
_entity.pdbx_description
1 polymer ?
#
loop_
_entity_poly.entity_id
_entity_poly.type
_entity_poly.pdbx_seq_one_letter_code
_entity_poly.pdbx_strand_id
1 'polypeptide(L)'
;MVLLLGALSLTTPPSFAVEILNGKQLDFRTGYRGHTFAYHYKWLSRNGEEQTMSFELKKHMAQTSNREFQKFDLKEEQRYITEVMRLYRPLSHSIKVHVTPRERAYEIRFSGHATQSEIDAERRAVEDYMKKAELKYSTERLYTIDKRWGRLPDYMAIANLYAPRVRPVAEAIEKNTEGMSPRQKINYALEFLQSIPYDTLKNRENSNGSGYATPVELLSRNIADCDSKSVALLSILRNMFPQTPMVMVIVPGHAFVGVATAMQPGDVNIQLDGQNYVLAEPVGPALQPLGEIEGRSLQSLQRKDFTYMTF
;
A
#
# COMPACT_ATOMS: atom_id res chain seq x y z
N MET A 1 39.98 63.88 -15.48
CA MET A 1 39.46 62.94 -14.47
C MET A 1 38.60 61.93 -15.21
N VAL A 2 39.17 60.77 -15.57
CA VAL A 2 38.51 59.74 -16.40
C VAL A 2 38.10 58.60 -15.47
N LEU A 3 36.80 58.32 -15.39
CA LEU A 3 36.24 57.22 -14.59
C LEU A 3 36.32 55.93 -15.40
N LEU A 4 37.09 54.96 -14.90
CA LEU A 4 37.02 53.55 -15.32
C LEU A 4 35.81 52.89 -14.65
N LEU A 5 34.90 52.32 -15.44
CA LEU A 5 33.94 51.32 -14.96
C LEU A 5 34.60 49.94 -15.00
N GLY A 6 34.78 49.34 -13.82
CA GLY A 6 35.17 47.94 -13.66
C GLY A 6 33.97 47.01 -13.85
N ALA A 7 34.11 46.02 -14.73
CA ALA A 7 33.13 44.96 -14.89
C ALA A 7 33.27 43.93 -13.75
N LEU A 8 32.25 43.80 -12.90
CA LEU A 8 32.13 42.67 -11.98
C LEU A 8 31.73 41.42 -12.78
N SER A 9 32.60 40.41 -12.82
CA SER A 9 32.20 39.06 -13.24
C SER A 9 31.42 38.39 -12.13
N LEU A 10 30.10 38.25 -12.31
CA LEU A 10 29.27 37.38 -11.49
C LEU A 10 29.61 35.92 -11.83
N THR A 11 30.45 35.28 -11.02
CA THR A 11 30.63 33.83 -11.05
C THR A 11 29.40 33.18 -10.41
N THR A 12 28.51 32.64 -11.23
CA THR A 12 27.43 31.77 -10.77
C THR A 12 28.03 30.52 -10.11
N PRO A 13 27.64 30.17 -8.87
CA PRO A 13 28.08 28.92 -8.27
C PRO A 13 27.55 27.73 -9.10
N PRO A 14 28.29 26.61 -9.17
CA PRO A 14 27.85 25.44 -9.91
C PRO A 14 26.54 24.92 -9.31
N SER A 15 25.50 24.87 -10.15
CA SER A 15 24.27 24.16 -9.86
C SER A 15 24.61 22.67 -9.88
N PHE A 16 24.65 22.03 -8.71
CA PHE A 16 24.68 20.58 -8.62
C PHE A 16 23.31 20.07 -9.05
N ALA A 17 23.17 19.75 -10.34
CA ALA A 17 22.08 18.91 -10.79
C ALA A 17 22.29 17.53 -10.14
N VAL A 18 21.41 17.16 -9.20
CA VAL A 18 21.32 15.77 -8.75
C VAL A 18 20.82 14.98 -9.95
N GLU A 19 21.70 14.22 -10.58
CA GLU A 19 21.32 13.33 -11.67
C GLU A 19 20.44 12.23 -11.06
N ILE A 20 19.14 12.30 -11.32
CA ILE A 20 18.20 11.26 -10.90
C ILE A 20 18.51 10.01 -11.71
N LEU A 21 19.28 9.10 -11.13
CA LEU A 21 19.57 7.81 -11.73
C LEU A 21 18.30 6.96 -11.72
N ASN A 22 17.95 6.46 -12.90
CA ASN A 22 16.82 5.55 -13.07
C ASN A 22 17.29 4.11 -12.89
N GLY A 23 16.68 3.43 -11.94
CA GLY A 23 16.86 2.02 -11.68
C GLY A 23 16.27 1.23 -12.83
N LYS A 24 17.12 0.49 -13.51
CA LYS A 24 16.73 -0.35 -14.64
C LYS A 24 16.89 -1.80 -14.24
N GLN A 25 15.80 -2.56 -14.29
CA GLN A 25 15.91 -4.01 -14.28
C GLN A 25 16.61 -4.47 -15.56
N LEU A 26 17.65 -5.29 -15.36
CA LEU A 26 18.52 -5.80 -16.40
C LEU A 26 18.10 -7.21 -16.85
N ASP A 27 17.64 -8.04 -15.91
CA ASP A 27 17.18 -9.41 -16.18
C ASP A 27 16.13 -9.84 -15.14
N PHE A 28 15.16 -10.63 -15.58
CA PHE A 28 14.22 -11.34 -14.72
C PHE A 28 13.99 -12.74 -15.28
N ARG A 29 14.25 -13.76 -14.46
CA ARG A 29 14.03 -15.16 -14.82
C ARG A 29 13.25 -15.86 -13.72
N THR A 30 12.28 -16.68 -14.13
CA THR A 30 11.55 -17.56 -13.22
C THR A 30 11.44 -18.96 -13.82
N GLY A 31 11.47 -19.97 -12.96
CA GLY A 31 11.40 -21.37 -13.38
C GLY A 31 10.86 -22.27 -12.27
N TYR A 32 10.09 -23.27 -12.67
CA TYR A 32 9.55 -24.26 -11.75
C TYR A 32 10.62 -25.27 -11.32
N ARG A 33 10.73 -25.53 -10.02
CA ARG A 33 11.65 -26.49 -9.41
C ARG A 33 10.91 -27.42 -8.44
N GLY A 34 10.17 -28.38 -8.98
CA GLY A 34 9.50 -29.42 -8.18
C GLY A 34 8.34 -28.90 -7.34
N HIS A 35 8.57 -28.28 -6.18
CA HIS A 35 7.51 -27.71 -5.33
C HIS A 35 7.62 -26.19 -5.15
N THR A 36 8.65 -25.57 -5.71
CA THR A 36 8.91 -24.13 -5.66
C THR A 36 8.98 -23.53 -7.05
N PHE A 37 8.86 -22.20 -7.13
CA PHE A 37 9.35 -21.41 -8.25
C PHE A 37 10.63 -20.72 -7.79
N ALA A 38 11.70 -20.86 -8.57
CA ALA A 38 12.92 -20.11 -8.40
C ALA A 38 12.82 -18.81 -9.19
N TYR A 39 13.22 -17.71 -8.56
CA TYR A 39 13.25 -16.38 -9.14
C TYR A 39 14.67 -15.86 -9.13
N HIS A 40 15.03 -15.15 -10.18
CA HIS A 40 16.31 -14.46 -10.32
C HIS A 40 16.06 -13.07 -10.89
N TYR A 41 16.55 -12.07 -10.17
CA TYR A 41 16.48 -10.67 -10.56
C TYR A 41 17.89 -10.12 -10.72
N LYS A 42 18.05 -9.26 -11.72
CA LYS A 42 19.24 -8.45 -11.91
C LYS A 42 18.81 -7.01 -12.20
N TRP A 43 19.42 -6.04 -11.53
CA TRP A 43 19.14 -4.62 -11.73
C TRP A 43 20.40 -3.77 -11.56
N LEU A 44 20.31 -2.52 -11.99
CA LEU A 44 21.34 -1.51 -11.75
C LEU A 44 21.00 -0.75 -10.45
N SER A 45 21.92 -0.69 -9.49
CA SER A 45 21.79 0.10 -8.26
C SER A 45 21.90 1.60 -8.52
N ARG A 46 21.66 2.42 -7.49
CA ARG A 46 21.85 3.87 -7.59
C ARG A 46 23.29 4.25 -7.92
N ASN A 47 24.26 3.41 -7.59
CA ASN A 47 25.67 3.67 -7.85
C ASN A 47 26.13 3.18 -9.24
N GLY A 48 25.21 2.66 -10.07
CA GLY A 48 25.56 2.07 -11.36
C GLY A 48 26.16 0.67 -11.25
N GLU A 49 26.02 0.01 -10.10
CA GLU A 49 26.52 -1.35 -9.89
C GLU A 49 25.44 -2.38 -10.23
N GLU A 50 25.83 -3.49 -10.85
CA GLU A 50 24.90 -4.59 -11.08
C GLU A 50 24.63 -5.34 -9.78
N GLN A 51 23.35 -5.40 -9.40
CA GLN A 51 22.85 -6.16 -8.27
C GLN A 51 22.15 -7.42 -8.77
N THR A 52 22.27 -8.51 -8.01
CA THR A 52 21.53 -9.74 -8.27
C THR A 52 20.90 -10.28 -7.02
N MET A 53 19.71 -10.86 -7.15
CA MET A 53 19.03 -11.54 -6.05
C MET A 53 18.29 -12.75 -6.56
N SER A 54 18.38 -13.85 -5.81
CA SER A 54 17.66 -15.09 -6.12
C SER A 54 17.00 -15.64 -4.88
N PHE A 55 15.78 -16.14 -5.03
CA PHE A 55 15.00 -16.75 -3.96
C PHE A 55 14.02 -17.77 -4.53
N GLU A 56 13.44 -18.60 -3.66
CA GLU A 56 12.43 -19.57 -4.05
C GLU A 56 11.14 -19.34 -3.26
N LEU A 57 9.99 -19.33 -3.97
CA LEU A 57 8.67 -19.28 -3.34
C LEU A 57 7.94 -20.60 -3.56
N LYS A 58 7.21 -21.07 -2.54
CA LYS A 58 6.42 -22.29 -2.67
C LYS A 58 5.29 -22.08 -3.67
N LYS A 59 5.09 -23.03 -4.59
CA LYS A 59 4.06 -22.94 -5.64
C LYS A 59 2.67 -22.65 -5.10
N HIS A 60 2.28 -23.30 -4.00
CA HIS A 60 0.96 -23.08 -3.41
C HIS A 60 0.77 -21.64 -2.94
N MET A 61 1.82 -20.95 -2.46
CA MET A 61 1.72 -19.55 -2.01
C MET A 61 1.40 -18.62 -3.18
N ALA A 62 2.00 -18.85 -4.36
CA ALA A 62 1.69 -18.09 -5.57
C ALA A 62 0.27 -18.39 -6.10
N GLN A 63 -0.19 -19.64 -5.94
CA GLN A 63 -1.52 -20.05 -6.40
C GLN A 63 -2.66 -19.61 -5.48
N THR A 64 -2.43 -19.54 -4.16
CA THR A 64 -3.47 -19.11 -3.19
C THR A 64 -3.54 -17.60 -3.03
N SER A 65 -2.47 -16.86 -3.37
CA SER A 65 -2.39 -15.39 -3.29
C SER A 65 -3.65 -14.70 -3.84
N ASN A 66 -4.04 -15.07 -5.07
CA ASN A 66 -5.17 -14.45 -5.76
C ASN A 66 -6.54 -14.81 -5.17
N ARG A 67 -6.61 -15.85 -4.33
CA ARG A 67 -7.84 -16.27 -3.64
C ARG A 67 -7.98 -15.58 -2.29
N GLU A 68 -6.87 -15.24 -1.65
CA GLU A 68 -6.80 -14.65 -0.31
C GLU A 68 -7.08 -13.15 -0.30
N PHE A 69 -6.71 -12.43 -1.36
CA PHE A 69 -7.16 -11.07 -1.60
C PHE A 69 -7.95 -10.99 -2.90
N GLN A 70 -9.24 -10.70 -2.79
CA GLN A 70 -10.16 -10.61 -3.91
C GLN A 70 -10.60 -9.18 -4.14
N LYS A 71 -10.90 -8.84 -5.39
CA LYS A 71 -11.50 -7.57 -5.74
C LYS A 71 -12.80 -7.36 -4.95
N PHE A 72 -12.99 -6.15 -4.44
CA PHE A 72 -14.26 -5.70 -3.91
C PHE A 72 -15.40 -5.77 -4.94
N ASP A 73 -16.47 -6.44 -4.57
CA ASP A 73 -17.72 -6.50 -5.32
C ASP A 73 -18.88 -5.95 -4.48
N LEU A 74 -19.45 -4.82 -4.92
CA LEU A 74 -20.57 -4.16 -4.26
C LEU A 74 -21.83 -5.04 -4.21
N LYS A 75 -22.09 -5.86 -5.24
CA LYS A 75 -23.26 -6.75 -5.27
C LYS A 75 -23.10 -7.87 -4.26
N GLU A 76 -21.90 -8.37 -4.06
CA GLU A 76 -21.62 -9.38 -3.03
C GLU A 76 -21.79 -8.81 -1.62
N GLU A 77 -21.31 -7.58 -1.37
CA GLU A 77 -21.54 -6.89 -0.10
C GLU A 77 -23.03 -6.68 0.15
N GLN A 78 -23.76 -6.18 -0.84
CA GLN A 78 -25.20 -5.98 -0.74
C GLN A 78 -25.95 -7.28 -0.47
N ARG A 79 -25.54 -8.38 -1.10
CA ARG A 79 -26.09 -9.71 -0.83
C ARG A 79 -25.82 -10.11 0.62
N TYR A 80 -24.59 -9.96 1.10
CA TYR A 80 -24.23 -10.26 2.49
C TYR A 80 -25.03 -9.44 3.49
N ILE A 81 -25.12 -8.12 3.32
CA ILE A 81 -25.88 -7.23 4.21
C ILE A 81 -27.37 -7.60 4.17
N THR A 82 -27.92 -7.91 3.00
CA THR A 82 -29.33 -8.35 2.88
C THR A 82 -29.59 -9.63 3.66
N GLU A 83 -28.69 -10.62 3.60
CA GLU A 83 -28.82 -11.86 4.38
C GLU A 83 -28.71 -11.59 5.90
N VAL A 84 -27.76 -10.75 6.32
CA VAL A 84 -27.62 -10.35 7.72
C VAL A 84 -28.87 -9.60 8.22
N MET A 85 -29.47 -8.73 7.40
CA MET A 85 -30.69 -8.01 7.75
C MET A 85 -31.92 -8.92 7.94
N ARG A 86 -31.95 -10.14 7.38
CA ARG A 86 -33.03 -11.11 7.67
C ARG A 86 -33.02 -11.59 9.12
N LEU A 87 -31.86 -11.50 9.77
CA LEU A 87 -31.68 -11.89 11.17
C LEU A 87 -31.93 -10.73 12.14
N TYR A 88 -32.05 -9.50 11.63
CA TYR A 88 -32.36 -8.33 12.44
C TYR A 88 -33.70 -8.50 13.16
N ARG A 89 -33.77 -8.01 14.41
CA ARG A 89 -34.97 -8.03 15.24
C ARG A 89 -35.30 -6.59 15.63
N PRO A 90 -36.47 -6.06 15.23
CA PRO A 90 -36.88 -4.72 15.59
C PRO A 90 -36.90 -4.49 17.11
N LEU A 91 -36.65 -3.25 17.53
CA LEU A 91 -36.68 -2.86 18.95
C LEU A 91 -38.10 -3.02 19.55
N SER A 92 -39.12 -2.88 18.70
CA SER A 92 -40.53 -3.09 19.06
C SER A 92 -41.22 -4.05 18.11
N HIS A 93 -42.07 -4.93 18.65
CA HIS A 93 -42.93 -5.83 17.88
C HIS A 93 -43.96 -5.08 17.01
N SER A 94 -44.22 -3.80 17.29
CA SER A 94 -45.16 -2.98 16.51
C SER A 94 -44.55 -2.37 15.25
N ILE A 95 -43.22 -2.50 15.05
CA ILE A 95 -42.50 -1.98 13.88
C ILE A 95 -42.04 -3.14 13.01
N LYS A 96 -42.30 -3.04 11.71
CA LYS A 96 -41.73 -3.90 10.67
C LYS A 96 -40.73 -3.12 9.84
N VAL A 97 -39.51 -3.64 9.75
CA VAL A 97 -38.43 -3.07 8.94
C VAL A 97 -38.27 -3.87 7.65
N HIS A 98 -38.24 -3.16 6.53
CA HIS A 98 -37.89 -3.73 5.22
C HIS A 98 -36.69 -2.98 4.65
N VAL A 99 -35.62 -3.71 4.37
CA VAL A 99 -34.41 -3.19 3.72
C VAL A 99 -34.33 -3.76 2.31
N THR A 100 -34.26 -2.89 1.31
CA THR A 100 -34.14 -3.29 -0.09
C THR A 100 -32.87 -2.70 -0.70
N PRO A 101 -31.97 -3.50 -1.29
CA PRO A 101 -30.82 -2.96 -2.00
C PRO A 101 -31.26 -2.13 -3.22
N ARG A 102 -30.52 -1.05 -3.46
CA ARG A 102 -30.59 -0.17 -4.63
C ARG A 102 -29.18 -0.11 -5.25
N GLU A 103 -29.03 0.50 -6.42
CA GLU A 103 -27.76 0.46 -7.17
C GLU A 103 -26.52 0.84 -6.34
N ARG A 104 -26.63 1.85 -5.47
CA ARG A 104 -25.54 2.32 -4.58
C ARG A 104 -25.99 2.67 -3.16
N ALA A 105 -27.15 2.16 -2.76
CA ALA A 105 -27.77 2.52 -1.49
C ALA A 105 -28.69 1.40 -1.01
N TYR A 106 -29.27 1.60 0.17
CA TYR A 106 -30.37 0.79 0.66
C TYR A 106 -31.59 1.68 0.84
N GLU A 107 -32.75 1.18 0.42
CA GLU A 107 -34.03 1.76 0.80
C GLU A 107 -34.52 1.07 2.06
N ILE A 108 -34.77 1.86 3.11
CA ILE A 108 -35.25 1.37 4.41
C ILE A 108 -36.68 1.87 4.61
N ARG A 109 -37.63 0.95 4.73
CA ARG A 109 -39.04 1.26 4.99
C ARG A 109 -39.46 0.73 6.36
N PHE A 110 -40.12 1.59 7.12
CA PHE A 110 -40.74 1.26 8.41
C PHE A 110 -42.26 1.24 8.22
N SER A 111 -42.92 0.25 8.80
CA SER A 111 -44.38 0.13 8.78
C SER A 111 -44.89 -0.41 10.11
N GLY A 112 -46.15 -0.15 10.43
CA GLY A 112 -46.78 -0.56 11.69
C GLY A 112 -47.30 0.63 12.50
N HIS A 113 -47.57 0.39 13.78
CA HIS A 113 -48.12 1.39 14.70
C HIS A 113 -47.04 1.78 15.71
N ALA A 114 -46.39 2.91 15.46
CA ALA A 114 -45.35 3.45 16.33
C ALA A 114 -45.35 4.98 16.25
N THR A 115 -44.90 5.60 17.32
CA THR A 115 -44.63 7.04 17.39
C THR A 115 -43.41 7.39 16.54
N GLN A 116 -43.26 8.66 16.19
CA GLN A 116 -42.08 9.13 15.45
C GLN A 116 -40.77 8.85 16.22
N SER A 117 -40.78 9.01 17.55
CA SER A 117 -39.60 8.74 18.40
C SER A 117 -39.16 7.27 18.34
N GLU A 118 -40.11 6.34 18.34
CA GLU A 118 -39.83 4.91 18.20
C GLU A 118 -39.30 4.57 16.80
N ILE A 119 -39.86 5.17 15.75
CA ILE A 119 -39.35 5.02 14.37
C ILE A 119 -37.92 5.58 14.26
N ASP A 120 -37.62 6.70 14.90
CA ASP A 120 -36.28 7.29 14.88
C ASP A 120 -35.27 6.45 15.67
N ALA A 121 -35.68 5.85 16.78
CA ALA A 121 -34.86 4.90 17.53
C ALA A 121 -34.58 3.63 16.71
N GLU A 122 -35.62 3.08 16.08
CA GLU A 122 -35.51 1.92 15.20
C GLU A 122 -34.57 2.21 14.02
N ARG A 123 -34.71 3.38 13.39
CA ARG A 123 -33.85 3.81 12.29
C ARG A 123 -32.37 3.80 12.68
N ARG A 124 -32.03 4.40 13.82
CA ARG A 124 -30.66 4.39 14.34
C ARG A 124 -30.14 2.97 14.59
N ALA A 125 -30.99 2.08 15.11
CA ALA A 125 -30.62 0.69 15.35
C ALA A 125 -30.39 -0.10 14.05
N VAL A 126 -31.22 0.12 13.02
CA VAL A 126 -31.03 -0.48 11.69
C VAL A 126 -29.74 0.03 11.05
N GLU A 127 -29.50 1.34 11.07
CA GLU A 127 -28.29 1.96 10.52
C GLU A 127 -27.02 1.45 11.20
N ASP A 128 -27.01 1.35 12.54
CA ASP A 128 -25.89 0.79 13.30
C ASP A 128 -25.66 -0.70 12.97
N TYR A 129 -26.73 -1.49 12.87
CA TYR A 129 -26.64 -2.91 12.53
C TYR A 129 -26.08 -3.12 11.11
N MET A 130 -26.56 -2.35 10.14
CA MET A 130 -26.04 -2.37 8.77
C MET A 130 -24.58 -1.93 8.69
N LYS A 131 -24.21 -0.87 9.42
CA LYS A 131 -22.82 -0.40 9.50
C LYS A 131 -21.88 -1.46 10.09
N LYS A 132 -22.33 -2.17 11.13
CA LYS A 132 -21.58 -3.31 11.70
C LYS A 132 -21.43 -4.46 10.71
N ALA A 133 -22.47 -4.74 9.92
CA ALA A 133 -22.41 -5.74 8.85
C ALA A 133 -21.43 -5.33 7.75
N GLU A 134 -21.47 -4.07 7.28
CA GLU A 134 -20.54 -3.51 6.29
C GLU A 134 -19.09 -3.59 6.78
N LEU A 135 -18.83 -3.15 8.01
CA LEU A 135 -17.51 -3.22 8.61
C LEU A 135 -17.00 -4.67 8.66
N LYS A 136 -17.84 -5.61 9.14
CA LYS A 136 -17.49 -7.02 9.20
C LYS A 136 -17.16 -7.60 7.82
N TYR A 137 -18.02 -7.35 6.83
CA TYR A 137 -17.80 -7.81 5.46
C TYR A 137 -16.47 -7.30 4.89
N SER A 138 -16.18 -6.02 5.12
CA SER A 138 -14.98 -5.34 4.66
C SER A 138 -13.73 -5.92 5.29
N THR A 139 -13.70 -6.04 6.62
CA THR A 139 -12.56 -6.55 7.36
C THR A 139 -12.25 -8.02 7.01
N GLU A 140 -13.28 -8.87 6.87
CA GLU A 140 -13.10 -10.27 6.44
C GLU A 140 -12.52 -10.40 5.03
N ARG A 141 -12.59 -9.34 4.21
CA ARG A 141 -12.06 -9.27 2.84
C ARG A 141 -10.86 -8.34 2.72
N LEU A 142 -10.25 -7.93 3.83
CA LEU A 142 -9.07 -7.06 3.86
C LEU A 142 -9.34 -5.70 3.19
N TYR A 143 -10.50 -5.11 3.47
CA TYR A 143 -10.85 -3.75 3.10
C TYR A 143 -11.12 -2.91 4.35
N THR A 144 -10.76 -1.64 4.26
CA THR A 144 -11.08 -0.60 5.24
C THR A 144 -11.84 0.54 4.59
N ILE A 145 -12.48 1.37 5.40
CA ILE A 145 -13.23 2.54 4.96
C ILE A 145 -12.59 3.78 5.57
N ASP A 146 -11.87 4.52 4.72
CA ASP A 146 -11.30 5.81 5.05
C ASP A 146 -12.35 6.92 4.81
N LYS A 147 -12.37 7.93 5.69
CA LYS A 147 -13.35 9.03 5.62
C LYS A 147 -13.19 9.92 4.38
N ARG A 148 -11.96 10.10 3.90
CA ARG A 148 -11.60 10.95 2.75
C ARG A 148 -11.58 10.16 1.45
N TRP A 149 -11.04 8.95 1.50
CA TRP A 149 -10.76 8.14 0.31
C TRP A 149 -11.78 7.02 0.07
N GLY A 150 -12.74 6.88 0.98
CA GLY A 150 -13.74 5.83 0.92
C GLY A 150 -13.09 4.46 1.13
N ARG A 151 -13.54 3.48 0.35
CA ARG A 151 -13.11 2.10 0.51
C ARG A 151 -11.73 1.86 -0.10
N LEU A 152 -10.83 1.32 0.69
CA LEU A 152 -9.46 0.99 0.30
C LEU A 152 -9.11 -0.44 0.73
N PRO A 153 -8.22 -1.15 0.03
CA PRO A 153 -7.58 -2.32 0.60
C PRO A 153 -6.96 -1.96 1.95
N ASP A 154 -7.07 -2.87 2.92
CA ASP A 154 -6.37 -2.75 4.18
C ASP A 154 -4.92 -3.19 3.95
N TYR A 155 -4.12 -2.26 3.43
CA TYR A 155 -2.74 -2.49 3.02
C TYR A 155 -1.87 -3.07 4.17
N MET A 156 -2.19 -2.73 5.42
CA MET A 156 -1.46 -3.21 6.60
C MET A 156 -1.84 -4.63 6.95
N ALA A 157 -3.14 -4.96 6.92
CA ALA A 157 -3.61 -6.34 7.09
C ALA A 157 -3.07 -7.24 5.97
N ILE A 158 -3.05 -6.75 4.73
CA ILE A 158 -2.46 -7.47 3.59
C ILE A 158 -0.95 -7.65 3.80
N ALA A 159 -0.21 -6.60 4.17
CA ALA A 159 1.23 -6.72 4.42
C ALA A 159 1.55 -7.77 5.51
N ASN A 160 0.79 -7.77 6.60
CA ASN A 160 0.90 -8.78 7.67
C ASN A 160 0.58 -10.19 7.17
N LEU A 161 -0.52 -10.34 6.42
CA LEU A 161 -0.91 -11.63 5.85
C LEU A 161 0.19 -12.18 4.94
N TYR A 162 0.81 -11.33 4.12
CA TYR A 162 1.81 -11.76 3.14
C TYR A 162 3.24 -11.81 3.67
N ALA A 163 3.56 -11.19 4.82
CA ALA A 163 4.90 -11.23 5.39
C ALA A 163 5.48 -12.66 5.49
N PRO A 164 4.80 -13.68 6.06
CA PRO A 164 5.35 -15.04 6.09
C PRO A 164 5.60 -15.66 4.70
N ARG A 165 4.86 -15.24 3.68
CA ARG A 165 4.96 -15.77 2.30
C ARG A 165 6.15 -15.18 1.54
N VAL A 166 6.56 -13.95 1.87
CA VAL A 166 7.73 -13.29 1.28
C VAL A 166 8.99 -13.41 2.13
N ARG A 167 8.97 -14.22 3.20
CA ARG A 167 10.16 -14.46 4.04
C ARG A 167 11.41 -14.88 3.24
N PRO A 168 11.33 -15.75 2.21
CA PRO A 168 12.50 -16.08 1.39
C PRO A 168 13.13 -14.87 0.68
N VAL A 169 12.35 -13.84 0.39
CA VAL A 169 12.85 -12.57 -0.19
C VAL A 169 13.62 -11.78 0.86
N ALA A 170 13.06 -11.65 2.06
CA ALA A 170 13.74 -11.00 3.18
C ALA A 170 15.05 -11.71 3.54
N GLU A 171 15.05 -13.04 3.58
CA GLU A 171 16.26 -13.86 3.78
C GLU A 171 17.31 -13.62 2.69
N ALA A 172 16.90 -13.49 1.42
CA ALA A 172 17.81 -13.19 0.31
C ALA A 172 18.39 -11.77 0.41
N ILE A 173 17.59 -10.78 0.82
CA ILE A 173 18.06 -9.42 1.08
C ILE A 173 19.06 -9.40 2.22
N GLU A 174 18.75 -10.04 3.35
CA GLU A 174 19.66 -10.15 4.51
C GLU A 174 21.00 -10.76 4.12
N LYS A 175 20.99 -11.82 3.30
CA LYS A 175 22.21 -12.44 2.78
C LYS A 175 23.03 -11.49 1.90
N ASN A 176 22.38 -10.78 0.99
CA ASN A 176 23.06 -9.85 0.08
C ASN A 176 23.53 -8.56 0.76
N THR A 177 23.05 -8.30 1.98
CA THR A 177 23.34 -7.09 2.75
C THR A 177 24.02 -7.40 4.09
N GLU A 178 24.70 -8.54 4.16
CA GLU A 178 25.46 -8.93 5.35
C GLU A 178 26.49 -7.86 5.72
N GLY A 179 26.54 -7.50 7.01
CA GLY A 179 27.40 -6.43 7.52
C GLY A 179 26.91 -5.00 7.25
N MET A 180 25.84 -4.79 6.49
CA MET A 180 25.28 -3.46 6.23
C MET A 180 24.41 -2.96 7.40
N SER A 181 24.34 -1.63 7.55
CA SER A 181 23.44 -0.98 8.52
C SER A 181 21.95 -1.17 8.17
N PRO A 182 21.02 -1.07 9.14
CA PRO A 182 19.59 -1.19 8.87
C PRO A 182 19.08 -0.28 7.74
N ARG A 183 19.56 0.98 7.66
CA ARG A 183 19.19 1.90 6.58
C ARG A 183 19.68 1.41 5.21
N GLN A 184 20.91 0.88 5.13
CA GLN A 184 21.43 0.31 3.88
C GLN A 184 20.63 -0.93 3.45
N LYS A 185 20.21 -1.78 4.40
CA LYS A 185 19.33 -2.92 4.11
C LYS A 185 17.96 -2.48 3.58
N ILE A 186 17.36 -1.45 4.18
CA ILE A 186 16.10 -0.86 3.69
C ILE A 186 16.29 -0.29 2.28
N ASN A 187 17.39 0.43 2.02
CA ASN A 187 17.71 0.96 0.70
C ASN A 187 17.89 -0.14 -0.35
N TYR A 188 18.53 -1.26 0.00
CA TYR A 188 18.63 -2.40 -0.90
C TYR A 188 17.25 -2.97 -1.28
N ALA A 189 16.37 -3.13 -0.29
CA ALA A 189 14.99 -3.58 -0.51
C ALA A 189 14.20 -2.58 -1.39
N LEU A 190 14.40 -1.27 -1.16
CA LEU A 190 13.83 -0.20 -1.98
C LEU A 190 14.29 -0.28 -3.43
N GLU A 191 15.60 -0.32 -3.67
CA GLU A 191 16.16 -0.39 -5.02
C GLU A 191 15.67 -1.63 -5.77
N PHE A 192 15.63 -2.78 -5.08
CA PHE A 192 15.05 -4.00 -5.64
C PHE A 192 13.61 -3.78 -6.12
N LEU A 193 12.73 -3.24 -5.27
CA LEU A 193 11.33 -3.01 -5.65
C LEU A 193 11.15 -1.90 -6.67
N GLN A 194 11.95 -0.83 -6.60
CA GLN A 194 11.96 0.26 -7.59
C GLN A 194 12.38 -0.24 -8.96
N SER A 195 13.27 -1.25 -9.04
CA SER A 195 13.71 -1.83 -10.30
C SER A 195 12.61 -2.61 -11.03
N ILE A 196 11.63 -3.16 -10.32
CA ILE A 196 10.51 -3.92 -10.92
C ILE A 196 9.69 -2.98 -11.83
N PRO A 197 9.30 -3.38 -13.04
CA PRO A 197 8.48 -2.55 -13.92
C PRO A 197 7.18 -2.03 -13.29
N TYR A 198 6.86 -0.76 -13.55
CA TYR A 198 5.61 -0.12 -13.10
C TYR A 198 4.48 -0.33 -14.12
N ASP A 199 3.30 -0.69 -13.64
CA ASP A 199 2.04 -0.72 -14.40
C ASP A 199 0.90 -0.31 -13.46
N THR A 200 -0.04 0.50 -13.93
CA THR A 200 -1.22 0.91 -13.14
C THR A 200 -2.19 -0.23 -12.84
N LEU A 201 -1.97 -1.43 -13.41
CA LEU A 201 -2.76 -2.64 -13.25
C LEU A 201 -4.25 -2.49 -13.59
N LYS A 202 -4.59 -1.43 -14.34
CA LYS A 202 -5.96 -1.09 -14.77
C LYS A 202 -6.52 -2.05 -15.82
N ASN A 203 -5.65 -2.76 -16.55
CA ASN A 203 -6.07 -3.79 -17.49
C ASN A 203 -6.38 -5.09 -16.74
N ARG A 204 -7.56 -5.68 -17.01
CA ARG A 204 -8.02 -6.95 -16.39
C ARG A 204 -7.11 -8.15 -16.67
N GLU A 205 -6.24 -8.05 -17.67
CA GLU A 205 -5.21 -9.05 -17.95
C GLU A 205 -4.06 -8.99 -16.91
N ASN A 206 -3.84 -7.81 -16.31
CA ASN A 206 -2.71 -7.50 -15.42
C ASN A 206 -3.03 -7.44 -13.92
N SER A 207 -4.30 -7.47 -13.52
CA SER A 207 -4.72 -7.67 -12.12
C SER A 207 -5.92 -8.61 -12.04
N ASN A 208 -6.23 -9.12 -10.86
CA ASN A 208 -7.53 -9.76 -10.56
C ASN A 208 -8.74 -8.78 -10.69
N GLY A 209 -8.59 -7.67 -11.40
CA GLY A 209 -9.55 -6.60 -11.58
C GLY A 209 -9.63 -5.63 -10.42
N SER A 210 -8.85 -5.83 -9.34
CA SER A 210 -8.78 -4.90 -8.20
C SER A 210 -7.91 -3.67 -8.48
N GLY A 211 -7.08 -3.70 -9.52
CA GLY A 211 -6.05 -2.67 -9.72
C GLY A 211 -5.02 -2.69 -8.59
N TYR A 212 -4.70 -3.89 -8.09
CA TYR A 212 -3.71 -4.17 -7.05
C TYR A 212 -3.18 -5.61 -7.25
N ALA A 213 -1.88 -5.80 -7.06
CA ALA A 213 -1.20 -7.10 -7.04
C ALA A 213 -0.67 -7.39 -5.63
N THR A 214 -1.01 -8.56 -5.12
CA THR A 214 -0.47 -9.05 -3.83
C THR A 214 1.06 -9.19 -3.90
N PRO A 215 1.80 -9.14 -2.77
CA PRO A 215 3.26 -9.23 -2.80
C PRO A 215 3.82 -10.43 -3.57
N VAL A 216 3.19 -11.61 -3.45
CA VAL A 216 3.63 -12.81 -4.18
C VAL A 216 3.27 -12.72 -5.67
N GLU A 217 2.13 -12.12 -6.02
CA GLU A 217 1.74 -11.88 -7.41
C GLU A 217 2.70 -10.90 -8.09
N LEU A 218 3.02 -9.77 -7.44
CA LEU A 218 4.00 -8.79 -7.90
C LEU A 218 5.34 -9.44 -8.22
N LEU A 219 5.86 -10.28 -7.31
CA LEU A 219 7.12 -10.97 -7.53
C LEU A 219 6.99 -11.98 -8.68
N SER A 220 5.88 -12.72 -8.75
CA SER A 220 5.69 -13.74 -9.77
C SER A 220 5.58 -13.17 -11.18
N ARG A 221 4.89 -12.03 -11.31
CA ARG A 221 4.61 -11.36 -12.59
C ARG A 221 5.65 -10.34 -12.96
N ASN A 222 6.47 -9.91 -12.00
CA ASN A 222 7.48 -8.89 -12.17
C ASN A 222 6.91 -7.58 -12.75
N ILE A 223 5.76 -7.16 -12.21
CA ILE A 223 5.07 -5.94 -12.62
C ILE A 223 4.11 -5.52 -11.51
N ALA A 224 4.01 -4.23 -11.21
CA ALA A 224 3.14 -3.72 -10.15
C ALA A 224 2.92 -2.20 -10.18
N ASP A 225 1.83 -1.75 -9.54
CA ASP A 225 1.56 -0.35 -9.24
C ASP A 225 2.21 0.11 -7.92
N CYS A 226 1.88 1.33 -7.49
CA CYS A 226 2.48 2.01 -6.34
C CYS A 226 2.16 1.35 -5.00
N ASP A 227 0.90 0.97 -4.82
CA ASP A 227 0.36 0.38 -3.60
C ASP A 227 0.80 -1.08 -3.47
N SER A 228 0.86 -1.84 -4.56
CA SER A 228 1.42 -3.21 -4.56
C SER A 228 2.88 -3.23 -4.14
N LYS A 229 3.70 -2.33 -4.71
CA LYS A 229 5.12 -2.17 -4.34
C LYS A 229 5.28 -1.75 -2.88
N SER A 230 4.44 -0.83 -2.40
CA SER A 230 4.44 -0.38 -1.00
C SER A 230 4.11 -1.52 -0.04
N VAL A 231 3.07 -2.31 -0.33
CA VAL A 231 2.72 -3.46 0.50
C VAL A 231 3.79 -4.55 0.45
N ALA A 232 4.41 -4.79 -0.70
CA ALA A 232 5.54 -5.72 -0.81
C ALA A 232 6.72 -5.28 0.06
N LEU A 233 7.07 -3.99 0.04
CA LEU A 233 8.11 -3.43 0.91
C LEU A 233 7.76 -3.63 2.38
N LEU A 234 6.56 -3.26 2.80
CA LEU A 234 6.09 -3.44 4.19
C LEU A 234 6.15 -4.92 4.63
N SER A 235 5.76 -5.84 3.74
CA SER A 235 5.78 -7.29 4.01
C SER A 235 7.22 -7.81 4.19
N ILE A 236 8.15 -7.35 3.36
CA ILE A 236 9.57 -7.69 3.43
C ILE A 236 10.18 -7.11 4.72
N LEU A 237 10.00 -5.82 4.96
CA LEU A 237 10.53 -5.14 6.14
C LEU A 237 9.96 -5.70 7.44
N ARG A 238 8.71 -6.19 7.45
CA ARG A 238 8.14 -6.87 8.63
C ARG A 238 8.88 -8.16 8.98
N ASN A 239 9.51 -8.84 8.02
CA ASN A 239 10.37 -9.99 8.32
C ASN A 239 11.75 -9.56 8.83
N MET A 240 12.35 -8.53 8.22
CA MET A 240 13.69 -8.06 8.56
C MET A 240 13.71 -7.30 9.90
N PHE A 241 12.64 -6.56 10.19
CA PHE A 241 12.50 -5.69 11.35
C PHE A 241 11.13 -5.91 12.04
N PRO A 242 10.92 -7.06 12.72
CA PRO A 242 9.59 -7.48 13.19
C PRO A 242 8.90 -6.54 14.18
N GLN A 243 9.66 -5.71 14.88
CA GLN A 243 9.16 -4.77 15.91
C GLN A 243 9.20 -3.31 15.46
N THR A 244 9.69 -3.02 14.25
CA THR A 244 9.77 -1.65 13.77
C THR A 244 8.39 -1.14 13.38
N PRO A 245 7.92 -0.01 13.96
CA PRO A 245 6.72 0.64 13.50
C PRO A 245 6.87 1.08 12.04
N MET A 246 5.84 0.84 11.25
CA MET A 246 5.80 1.24 9.85
C MET A 246 4.41 1.75 9.51
N VAL A 247 4.34 2.60 8.50
CA VAL A 247 3.10 3.26 8.09
C VAL A 247 2.98 3.22 6.57
N MET A 248 1.78 2.93 6.08
CA MET A 248 1.37 3.19 4.71
C MET A 248 0.87 4.62 4.63
N VAL A 249 1.37 5.41 3.67
CA VAL A 249 0.96 6.79 3.44
C VAL A 249 0.30 6.89 2.07
N ILE A 250 -0.87 7.52 2.02
CA ILE A 250 -1.69 7.61 0.81
C ILE A 250 -1.97 9.08 0.54
N VAL A 251 -1.62 9.52 -0.67
CA VAL A 251 -1.86 10.87 -1.20
C VAL A 251 -2.76 10.77 -2.44
N PRO A 252 -3.28 11.87 -3.00
CA PRO A 252 -4.07 11.81 -4.23
C PRO A 252 -3.35 11.06 -5.37
N GLY A 253 -3.86 9.87 -5.71
CA GLY A 253 -3.40 9.07 -6.83
C GLY A 253 -2.05 8.37 -6.63
N HIS A 254 -1.50 8.32 -5.42
CA HIS A 254 -0.21 7.68 -5.16
C HIS A 254 -0.08 7.18 -3.71
N ALA A 255 0.81 6.21 -3.49
CA ALA A 255 1.03 5.62 -2.18
C ALA A 255 2.50 5.22 -1.98
N PHE A 256 2.98 5.35 -0.75
CA PHE A 256 4.35 5.06 -0.33
C PHE A 256 4.38 4.70 1.16
N VAL A 257 5.57 4.50 1.73
CA VAL A 257 5.70 3.98 3.11
C VAL A 257 6.48 4.93 4.01
N GLY A 258 6.34 4.75 5.32
CA GLY A 258 7.22 5.32 6.33
C GLY A 258 7.72 4.26 7.28
N VAL A 259 8.97 4.37 7.72
CA VAL A 259 9.63 3.43 8.63
C VAL A 259 10.17 4.19 9.84
N ALA A 260 9.83 3.73 11.04
CA ALA A 260 10.37 4.29 12.27
C ALA A 260 11.82 3.83 12.47
N THR A 261 12.76 4.59 11.89
CA THR A 261 14.20 4.35 11.97
C THR A 261 14.94 5.60 12.42
N ALA A 262 16.25 5.47 12.65
CA ALA A 262 17.11 6.61 12.94
C ALA A 262 17.07 7.63 11.79
N MET A 263 16.71 8.86 12.13
CA MET A 263 16.66 9.98 11.20
C MET A 263 18.08 10.47 10.86
N GLN A 264 18.26 10.92 9.63
CA GLN A 264 19.44 11.61 9.14
C GLN A 264 19.08 13.04 8.74
N PRO A 265 20.03 14.00 8.78
CA PRO A 265 19.80 15.36 8.29
C PRO A 265 19.28 15.35 6.85
N GLY A 266 18.15 16.02 6.62
CA GLY A 266 17.53 16.10 5.30
C GLY A 266 16.45 15.05 5.01
N ASP A 267 16.26 14.05 5.87
CA ASP A 267 15.19 13.06 5.70
C ASP A 267 13.80 13.70 5.66
N VAL A 268 13.05 13.42 4.59
CA VAL A 268 11.61 13.64 4.56
C VAL A 268 10.95 12.61 5.49
N ASN A 269 10.16 13.12 6.43
CA ASN A 269 9.51 12.33 7.47
C ASN A 269 8.11 12.87 7.79
N ILE A 270 7.30 12.03 8.43
CA ILE A 270 6.07 12.44 9.10
C ILE A 270 6.12 12.05 10.57
N GLN A 271 5.48 12.85 11.42
CA GLN A 271 5.28 12.54 12.83
C GLN A 271 3.82 12.19 13.06
N LEU A 272 3.57 10.99 13.60
CA LEU A 272 2.24 10.48 13.95
C LEU A 272 2.30 9.97 15.39
N ASP A 273 1.41 10.44 16.26
CA ASP A 273 1.31 10.03 17.67
C ASP A 273 2.66 10.04 18.42
N GLY A 274 3.50 11.04 18.13
CA GLY A 274 4.83 11.20 18.73
C GLY A 274 5.93 10.33 18.12
N GLN A 275 5.60 9.42 17.20
CA GLN A 275 6.55 8.60 16.46
C GLN A 275 6.91 9.25 15.12
N ASN A 276 8.21 9.38 14.85
CA ASN A 276 8.71 9.82 13.55
C ASN A 276 8.86 8.61 12.60
N TYR A 277 8.43 8.80 11.36
CA TYR A 277 8.54 7.83 10.28
C TYR A 277 9.32 8.46 9.12
N VAL A 278 10.50 7.93 8.81
CA VAL A 278 11.26 8.33 7.63
C VAL A 278 10.59 7.71 6.41
N LEU A 279 10.29 8.53 5.42
CA LEU A 279 9.49 8.12 4.26
C LEU A 279 10.35 7.42 3.21
N ALA A 280 9.76 6.48 2.49
CA ALA A 280 10.41 5.76 1.41
C ALA A 280 9.46 5.60 0.22
N GLU A 281 9.95 5.92 -0.97
CA GLU A 281 9.23 5.78 -2.23
C GLU A 281 9.60 4.45 -2.90
N PRO A 282 8.79 3.37 -2.80
CA PRO A 282 9.11 2.09 -3.43
C PRO A 282 8.87 2.09 -4.94
N VAL A 283 8.34 3.19 -5.49
CA VAL A 283 7.97 3.31 -6.91
C VAL A 283 9.11 3.89 -7.71
N GLY A 284 9.71 3.04 -8.55
CA GLY A 284 10.64 3.47 -9.59
C GLY A 284 9.94 4.21 -10.74
N PRO A 285 10.70 4.66 -11.76
CA PRO A 285 12.08 4.25 -12.04
C PRO A 285 13.14 5.04 -11.27
N ALA A 286 12.82 6.17 -10.64
CA ALA A 286 13.81 6.91 -9.85
C ALA A 286 14.28 6.07 -8.65
N LEU A 287 15.59 5.90 -8.48
CA LEU A 287 16.17 5.19 -7.33
C LEU A 287 16.30 6.13 -6.13
N GLN A 288 15.19 6.36 -5.45
CA GLN A 288 15.14 7.21 -4.27
C GLN A 288 15.48 6.39 -3.01
N PRO A 289 16.52 6.73 -2.24
CA PRO A 289 16.79 6.09 -0.96
C PRO A 289 15.72 6.47 0.07
N LEU A 290 15.73 5.76 1.19
CA LEU A 290 15.01 6.12 2.40
C LEU A 290 15.33 7.57 2.79
N GLY A 291 14.27 8.35 3.02
CA GLY A 291 14.34 9.76 3.36
C GLY A 291 14.17 10.71 2.16
N GLU A 292 14.20 10.22 0.92
CA GLU A 292 13.98 11.04 -0.26
C GLU A 292 12.55 10.84 -0.80
N ILE A 293 11.76 11.91 -0.84
CA ILE A 293 10.42 11.98 -1.45
C ILE A 293 10.34 13.27 -2.25
N GLU A 294 9.83 13.18 -3.49
CA GLU A 294 9.84 14.32 -4.41
C GLU A 294 8.46 14.59 -5.06
N GLY A 295 8.41 15.65 -5.87
CA GLY A 295 7.28 15.96 -6.74
C GLY A 295 5.95 16.12 -6.02
N ARG A 296 4.90 15.50 -6.58
CA ARG A 296 3.52 15.62 -6.06
C ARG A 296 3.34 14.98 -4.68
N SER A 297 4.11 13.94 -4.37
CA SER A 297 4.10 13.29 -3.05
C SER A 297 4.55 14.29 -1.99
N LEU A 298 5.69 14.95 -2.21
CA LEU A 298 6.21 15.97 -1.29
C LEU A 298 5.24 17.16 -1.13
N GLN A 299 4.64 17.63 -2.23
CA GLN A 299 3.64 18.71 -2.18
C GLN A 299 2.40 18.32 -1.36
N SER A 300 1.94 17.08 -1.49
CA SER A 300 0.78 16.57 -0.74
C SER A 300 1.09 16.49 0.76
N LEU A 301 2.30 16.03 1.11
CA LEU A 301 2.78 16.01 2.50
C LEU A 301 2.82 17.43 3.10
N GLN A 302 3.38 18.40 2.39
CA GLN A 302 3.45 19.80 2.84
C GLN A 302 2.07 20.42 3.06
N ARG A 303 1.08 20.03 2.25
CA ARG A 303 -0.32 20.48 2.38
C ARG A 303 -1.13 19.67 3.39
N LYS A 304 -0.55 18.63 4.01
CA LYS A 304 -1.26 17.65 4.83
C LYS A 304 -2.43 16.99 4.10
N ASP A 305 -2.28 16.81 2.79
CA ASP A 305 -3.25 16.13 1.95
C ASP A 305 -2.91 14.65 1.82
N PHE A 306 -3.02 13.93 2.93
CA PHE A 306 -2.76 12.49 2.98
C PHE A 306 -3.65 11.81 4.02
N THR A 307 -3.82 10.50 3.88
CA THR A 307 -4.24 9.59 4.95
C THR A 307 -3.13 8.56 5.20
N TYR A 308 -3.25 7.77 6.26
CA TYR A 308 -2.27 6.77 6.61
C TYR A 308 -2.87 5.54 7.30
N MET A 309 -2.15 4.43 7.27
CA MET A 309 -2.47 3.20 8.01
C MET A 309 -1.20 2.71 8.71
N THR A 310 -1.24 2.45 10.01
CA THR A 310 -0.07 2.04 10.81
C THR A 310 -0.07 0.53 11.08
N PHE A 311 1.12 -0.04 11.31
CA PHE A 311 1.29 -1.34 11.96
C PHE A 311 1.19 -1.25 13.47
#